data_AF-A0A5N3UNL1-F1
#
_entry.id   AF-A0A5N3UNL1-F1
#
_cell.length_a   1.000
_cell.length_b   1.000
_cell.length_c   1.000
_cell.angle_alpha   90.00
_cell.angle_beta   90.00
_cell.angle_gamma   90.00
#
_symmetry.space_group_name_H-M   'P 1'
#
loop_
_entity.id
_entity.type
_entity.pdbx_description
1 polymer ?
#
loop_
_entity_poly.entity_id
_entity_poly.type
_entity_poly.pdbx_seq_one_letter_code
_entity_poly.pdbx_strand_id
1 'polypeptide(L)' 'MDALSEANGTFALTLLKKLGEDNSKNVFISPLSISSALAMVLMGARGNTAAQISQ' A
#
# COMPACT_ATOMS: atom_id res chain seq x y z
N MET A 1 16.81 0.11 -6.88
CA MET A 1 15.91 -0.92 -6.28
C MET A 1 15.57 -0.53 -4.84
N ASP A 2 16.51 0.07 -4.12
CA ASP A 2 16.36 0.47 -2.71
C ASP A 2 15.16 1.38 -2.45
N ALA A 3 14.96 2.43 -3.25
CA ALA A 3 13.82 3.35 -3.10
C ALA A 3 12.45 2.65 -3.24
N LEU A 4 12.33 1.65 -4.13
CA LEU A 4 11.10 0.87 -4.28
C LEU A 4 10.88 -0.06 -3.07
N SER A 5 11.95 -0.66 -2.57
CA SER A 5 11.90 -1.49 -1.36
C SER A 5 11.51 -0.66 -0.14
N GLU A 6 12.06 0.55 0.01
CA GLU A 6 11.74 1.49 1.08
C GLU A 6 10.29 1.98 1.01
N ALA A 7 9.82 2.34 -0.19
CA ALA A 7 8.42 2.74 -0.41
C ALA A 7 7.45 1.60 -0.05
N ASN A 8 7.72 0.38 -0.51
CA ASN A 8 6.90 -0.79 -0.17
C ASN A 8 6.95 -1.12 1.34
N GLY A 9 8.11 -0.97 1.98
CA GLY A 9 8.25 -1.15 3.43
C GLY A 9 7.45 -0.12 4.22
N THR A 10 7.51 1.15 3.82
CA THR A 10 6.76 2.24 4.44
C THR A 10 5.25 2.06 4.27
N PHE A 11 4.81 1.70 3.07
CA PHE A 11 3.42 1.35 2.78
C PHE A 11 2.94 0.17 3.63
N ALA A 12 3.73 -0.90 3.72
CA ALA A 12 3.42 -2.09 4.51
C ALA A 12 3.18 -1.77 6.00
N LEU A 13 4.09 -1.00 6.60
CA LEU A 13 3.99 -0.63 8.02
C LEU A 13 2.81 0.31 8.28
N THR A 14 2.58 1.28 7.38
CA THR A 14 1.45 2.21 7.49
C THR A 14 0.12 1.47 7.38
N LEU A 15 0.00 0.57 6.41
CA LEU A 15 -1.21 -0.24 6.22
C LEU A 15 -1.45 -1.18 7.40
N LEU A 16 -0.42 -1.87 7.89
CA LEU A 16 -0.55 -2.77 9.04
C LEU A 16 -1.02 -2.03 10.29
N LYS A 17 -0.43 -0.86 10.58
CA LYS A 17 -0.86 0.00 11.70
C LYS A 17 -2.33 0.39 11.56
N LYS A 18 -2.75 0.80 10.36
CA LYS A 18 -4.14 1.22 10.08
C LYS A 18 -5.13 0.07 10.28
N LEU A 19 -4.81 -1.12 9.78
CA LEU A 19 -5.66 -2.30 9.91
C LEU A 19 -5.66 -2.86 11.35
N GLY A 20 -4.56 -2.67 12.08
CA GLY A 20 -4.38 -3.11 13.46
C GLY A 20 -4.92 -2.15 14.53
N GLU A 21 -5.57 -1.04 14.16
CA GLU A 21 -6.06 -0.03 15.13
C GLU A 21 -7.00 -0.64 16.19
N ASP A 22 -7.82 -1.61 15.81
CA ASP A 22 -8.81 -2.27 16.68
C ASP A 22 -8.13 -3.21 17.72
N ASN A 23 -6.89 -3.69 17.50
CA ASN A 23 -6.11 -4.61 18.36
C ASN A 23 -6.83 -5.87 18.91
N SER A 24 -8.11 -6.06 18.63
CA SER A 24 -8.98 -7.11 19.16
C SER A 24 -8.92 -8.39 18.33
N LYS A 25 -8.30 -8.34 17.16
CA LYS A 25 -8.24 -9.43 16.17
C LYS A 25 -6.87 -9.50 15.52
N ASN A 26 -6.52 -10.71 15.08
CA ASN A 26 -5.32 -10.95 14.29
C ASN A 26 -5.43 -10.27 12.92
N VAL A 27 -4.36 -9.61 12.48
CA VAL A 27 -4.23 -9.01 11.15
C VAL A 27 -3.09 -9.70 10.41
N PHE A 28 -3.38 -10.23 9.22
CA PHE A 28 -2.40 -10.86 8.35
C PHE A 28 -2.62 -10.37 6.91
N ILE A 29 -1.58 -9.81 6.29
CA ILE A 29 -1.65 -9.18 4.97
C ILE A 29 -0.41 -9.50 4.13
N SER A 30 -0.52 -9.36 2.81
CA SER A 30 0.60 -9.40 1.87
C SER A 30 0.79 -8.00 1.24
N PRO A 31 1.64 -7.14 1.83
CA PRO A 31 1.78 -5.75 1.39
C PRO A 31 2.30 -5.60 -0.04
N LEU A 32 3.23 -6.46 -0.46
CA LEU A 32 3.76 -6.46 -1.82
C LEU A 32 2.70 -6.82 -2.86
N SER A 33 1.82 -7.78 -2.56
CA SER A 33 0.72 -8.14 -3.45
C SER A 33 -0.26 -6.99 -3.63
N ILE A 34 -0.61 -6.30 -2.54
CA ILE A 34 -1.50 -5.12 -2.56
C ILE A 34 -0.86 -3.98 -3.33
N SER A 35 0.42 -3.66 -3.06
CA SER A 35 1.17 -2.63 -3.78
C SER A 35 1.24 -2.92 -5.29
N SER A 36 1.48 -4.18 -5.66
CA SER A 36 1.49 -4.60 -7.08
C SER A 36 0.13 -4.43 -7.74
N ALA A 37 -0.96 -4.77 -7.04
CA ALA A 37 -2.32 -4.55 -7.53
C ALA A 37 -2.62 -3.05 -7.69
N LEU A 38 -2.23 -2.22 -6.73
CA LEU A 38 -2.39 -0.77 -6.81
C LEU A 38 -1.56 -0.15 -7.94
N ALA A 39 -0.35 -0.66 -8.21
CA ALA A 39 0.46 -0.24 -9.34
C ALA A 39 -0.25 -0.54 -10.68
N MET A 40 -0.90 -1.72 -10.80
CA MET A 40 -1.71 -2.03 -11.98
C MET A 40 -2.92 -1.10 -12.13
N VAL A 41 -3.60 -0.77 -11.03
CA VAL A 41 -4.70 0.20 -11.03
C VAL A 41 -4.22 1.60 -11.40
N LEU A 42 -3.06 2.02 -10.89
CA LEU A 42 -2.46 3.32 -11.18
C LEU A 42 -2.23 3.52 -12.68
N MET A 43 -1.81 2.47 -13.40
CA MET A 43 -1.63 2.54 -14.87
C MET A 43 -2.92 2.86 -15.64
N GLY A 44 -4.09 2.54 -15.08
CA GLY A 44 -5.39 2.90 -15.64
C GLY A 44 -6.00 4.20 -15.09
N ALA A 45 -5.47 4.72 -13.98
CA ALA A 45 -6.00 5.89 -13.30
C ALA A 45 -5.57 7.22 -13.97
N ARG A 46 -6.36 8.28 -13.77
CA ARG A 46 -6.05 9.64 -14.26
C ARG A 46 -6.40 10.70 -13.23
N GLY A 47 -5.85 11.90 -13.41
CA GLY A 47 -6.16 13.07 -12.58
C GLY A 47 -5.94 12.80 -11.10
N ASN A 48 -6.91 13.20 -10.28
CA ASN A 48 -6.84 13.07 -8.82
C ASN A 48 -6.71 11.61 -8.35
N THR A 49 -7.33 10.66 -9.05
CA THR A 49 -7.27 9.24 -8.68
C THR A 49 -5.85 8.69 -8.81
N ALA A 50 -5.14 9.03 -9.89
CA ALA A 50 -3.74 8.62 -10.04
C ALA A 50 -2.85 9.26 -8.96
N ALA A 51 -3.07 10.55 -8.68
CA ALA A 51 -2.29 11.29 -7.69
C ALA A 51 -2.44 10.71 -6.27
N GLN A 52 -3.63 10.25 -5.88
CA GLN A 52 -3.87 9.64 -4.58
C GLN A 52 -3.24 8.25 -4.43
N ILE A 53 -3.17 7.47 -5.51
CA ILE A 53 -2.55 6.14 -5.47
C ILE A 53 -1.02 6.24 -5.41
N SER A 54 -0.43 7.27 -6.02
CA SER A 54 1.02 7.51 -6.04
C SER A 54 1.54 8.41 -4.90
N GLN A 55 0.67 8.81 -3.98
CA GLN A 55 1.02 9.63 -2.82
C GLN A 55 1.64 8.78 -1.72
#